data_AF-A0A9E6E084-F1
#
_entry.id   AF-A0A9E6E084-F1
#
_cell.length_a   1.000
_cell.length_b   1.000
_cell.length_c   1.000
_cell.angle_alpha   90.00
_cell.angle_beta   90.00
_cell.angle_gamma   90.00
#
_symmetry.space_group_name_H-M   'P 1'
#
loop_
_entity.id
_entity.type
_entity.pdbx_description
1 polymer ?
#
loop_
_entity_poly.entity_id
_entity_poly.type
_entity_poly.pdbx_seq_one_letter_code
_entity_poly.pdbx_strand_id
1 'polypeptide(L)'
;MSPIEQILAAAKSLSIAGKKPSLALIKTKIGNSVPMPILIQGLQQFRAMDASSVEKIPNLDKLPPATVPVEARSEIEQLKAELAQLTLAYQNLNARLKQLEMKATK
;
A
#
# COMPACT_ATOMS: atom_id res chain seq x y z
N MET A 1 13.03 4.07 -1.69
CA MET A 1 12.32 5.34 -1.99
C MET A 1 10.83 5.08 -1.96
N SER A 2 10.01 6.04 -1.53
CA SER A 2 8.59 5.77 -1.31
C SER A 2 7.82 5.80 -2.64
N PRO A 3 7.06 4.76 -2.99
CA PRO A 3 6.19 4.74 -4.17
C PRO A 3 5.23 5.94 -4.25
N ILE A 4 4.89 6.51 -3.09
CA ILE A 4 4.01 7.68 -2.96
C ILE A 4 4.66 8.94 -3.53
N GLU A 5 5.96 9.15 -3.34
CA GLU A 5 6.67 10.35 -3.83
C GLU A 5 6.65 10.42 -5.37
N GLN A 6 6.73 9.27 -6.04
CA GLN A 6 6.65 9.19 -7.49
C GLN A 6 5.25 9.49 -8.00
N ILE A 7 4.22 9.07 -7.26
CA ILE A 7 2.83 9.39 -7.58
C ILE A 7 2.59 10.89 -7.46
N LEU A 8 3.09 11.51 -6.39
CA LEU A 8 3.01 12.95 -6.17
C LEU A 8 3.73 13.73 -7.29
N ALA A 9 4.93 13.32 -7.68
CA ALA A 9 5.68 13.92 -8.78
C ALA A 9 4.97 13.76 -10.14
N ALA A 10 4.31 12.62 -10.38
CA ALA A 10 3.52 12.38 -11.58
C ALA A 10 2.28 13.26 -11.62
N ALA A 11 1.56 13.36 -10.50
CA ALA A 11 0.39 14.20 -10.37
C ALA A 11 0.74 15.68 -10.57
N LYS A 12 1.85 16.16 -9.98
CA LYS A 12 2.38 17.51 -10.22
C LYS A 12 2.66 17.75 -11.69
N SER A 13 3.39 16.85 -12.34
CA SER A 13 3.75 16.99 -13.75
C SER A 13 2.52 17.03 -14.66
N LEU A 14 1.48 16.27 -14.36
CA LEU A 14 0.20 16.33 -15.07
C LEU A 14 -0.51 17.67 -14.84
N SER A 15 -0.51 18.17 -13.60
CA SER A 15 -1.11 19.46 -13.24
C SER A 15 -0.42 20.63 -13.94
N ILE A 16 0.91 20.62 -14.00
CA ILE A 16 1.71 21.63 -14.73
C ILE A 16 1.40 21.58 -16.23
N ALA A 17 1.16 20.40 -16.78
CA ALA A 17 0.74 20.23 -18.17
C ALA A 17 -0.74 20.61 -18.43
N GLY A 18 -1.43 21.22 -17.45
CA GLY A 18 -2.83 21.63 -17.56
C GLY A 18 -3.84 20.47 -17.54
N LYS A 19 -3.38 19.23 -17.26
CA LYS A 19 -4.24 18.05 -17.19
C LYS A 19 -4.63 17.77 -15.75
N LYS A 20 -5.92 17.51 -15.51
CA LYS A 20 -6.39 17.06 -14.19
C LYS A 20 -5.79 15.68 -13.87
N PRO A 21 -5.01 15.52 -12.79
CA PRO A 21 -4.43 14.23 -12.42
C PRO A 21 -5.52 13.20 -12.17
N SER A 22 -5.42 12.05 -12.83
CA SER A 22 -6.34 10.92 -12.68
C SER A 22 -5.58 9.62 -12.52
N LEU A 23 -6.23 8.61 -11.94
CA LEU A 23 -5.60 7.30 -11.72
C LEU A 23 -5.06 6.70 -13.02
N ALA A 24 -5.81 6.81 -14.12
CA ALA A 24 -5.39 6.32 -15.43
C ALA A 24 -4.14 7.05 -15.94
N LEU A 25 -4.13 8.39 -15.87
CA LEU A 25 -3.00 9.20 -16.34
C LEU A 25 -1.73 8.99 -15.51
N ILE A 26 -1.89 8.85 -14.20
CA ILE A 26 -0.78 8.55 -13.29
C ILE A 26 -0.25 7.14 -13.59
N LYS A 27 -1.13 6.14 -13.75
CA LYS A 27 -0.74 4.77 -14.10
C LYS A 27 -0.01 4.69 -15.44
N THR A 28 -0.42 5.45 -16.45
CA THR A 28 0.30 5.49 -17.74
C THR A 28 1.69 6.12 -17.61
N LYS A 29 1.89 7.04 -16.67
CA LYS A 29 3.15 7.78 -16.50
C LYS A 29 4.18 7.02 -15.67
N ILE A 30 3.73 6.22 -14.70
CA ILE A 30 4.60 5.48 -13.75
C ILE A 30 4.67 3.98 -14.12
N GLY A 31 3.77 3.48 -14.96
CA GLY A 31 3.70 2.07 -15.38
C GLY A 31 2.95 1.17 -14.40
N ASN A 32 3.03 -0.15 -14.62
CA ASN A 32 2.37 -1.18 -13.79
C ASN A 32 3.16 -1.53 -12.50
N SER A 33 4.18 -0.76 -12.15
CA SER A 33 5.07 -1.07 -11.02
C SER A 33 4.48 -0.73 -9.65
N VAL A 34 3.37 0.02 -9.60
CA VAL A 34 2.78 0.50 -8.34
C VAL A 34 1.39 -0.10 -8.11
N PRO A 35 1.13 -0.75 -6.96
CA PRO A 35 -0.19 -1.28 -6.63
C PRO A 35 -1.29 -0.21 -6.63
N MET A 36 -2.49 -0.59 -7.05
CA MET A 36 -3.64 0.32 -7.15
C MET A 36 -3.99 1.05 -5.83
N PRO A 37 -3.92 0.42 -4.65
CA PRO A 37 -4.15 1.12 -3.37
C PRO A 37 -3.17 2.28 -3.15
N ILE A 38 -1.90 2.10 -3.47
CA ILE A 38 -0.86 3.14 -3.32
C ILE A 38 -1.12 4.28 -4.31
N LEU A 39 -1.50 3.96 -5.56
CA LEU A 39 -1.90 4.97 -6.55
C LEU A 39 -3.06 5.84 -6.05
N ILE A 40 -4.07 5.22 -5.44
CA ILE A 40 -5.23 5.91 -4.88
C ILE A 40 -4.81 6.82 -3.72
N GLN A 41 -4.02 6.30 -2.78
CA GLN A 41 -3.52 7.07 -1.64
C GLN A 41 -2.70 8.29 -2.09
N GLY A 42 -1.74 8.09 -3.00
CA GLY A 42 -0.91 9.19 -3.50
C GLY A 42 -1.72 10.25 -4.26
N LEU A 43 -2.72 9.85 -5.04
CA LEU A 43 -3.61 10.81 -5.72
C LEU A 43 -4.50 11.58 -4.73
N GLN A 44 -5.04 10.91 -3.72
CA GLN A 44 -5.83 11.57 -2.67
C GLN A 44 -4.97 12.58 -1.90
N GLN A 45 -3.74 12.20 -1.57
CA GLN A 45 -2.79 13.07 -0.89
C GLN A 45 -2.45 14.30 -1.75
N PHE A 46 -2.19 14.14 -3.04
CA PHE A 46 -1.95 15.25 -3.96
C PHE A 46 -3.13 16.23 -3.99
N ARG A 47 -4.36 15.72 -3.99
CA ARG A 47 -5.57 16.55 -4.00
C ARG A 47 -5.82 17.30 -2.69
N ALA A 48 -5.30 16.78 -1.58
CA ALA A 48 -5.41 17.40 -0.27
C ALA A 48 -4.27 18.40 0.01
N MET A 49 -3.24 18.47 -0.83
CA MET A 49 -2.15 19.44 -0.69
C MET A 49 -2.53 20.82 -1.25
N ASP A 50 -2.09 21.87 -0.54
CA ASP A 50 -2.14 23.25 -1.03
C ASP A 50 -1.13 23.49 -2.16
N ALA A 51 -1.37 24.51 -2.98
CA ALA A 51 -0.52 24.85 -4.13
C ALA A 51 0.96 25.05 -3.73
N SER A 52 1.24 25.69 -2.59
CA SER A 52 2.60 25.91 -2.08
C SER A 52 3.31 24.60 -1.68
N SER A 53 2.56 23.59 -1.27
CA SER A 53 3.09 22.25 -0.94
C SER A 53 3.36 21.45 -2.21
N VAL A 54 2.53 21.63 -3.25
CA VAL A 54 2.75 21.02 -4.57
C VAL A 54 4.03 21.54 -5.23
N GLU A 55 4.34 22.83 -5.09
CA GLU A 55 5.57 23.40 -5.65
C GLU A 55 6.85 22.79 -5.07
N LYS A 56 6.82 22.35 -3.80
CA LYS A 56 7.96 21.70 -3.14
C LYS A 56 8.21 20.26 -3.59
N ILE A 57 7.25 19.63 -4.27
CA ILE A 57 7.42 18.26 -4.75
C ILE A 57 8.51 18.22 -5.85
N PRO A 58 9.51 17.33 -5.74
CA PRO A 58 10.55 17.19 -6.77
C PRO A 58 9.98 16.77 -8.13
N ASN A 59 10.63 17.21 -9.22
CA ASN A 59 10.22 16.86 -10.58
C ASN A 59 10.46 15.39 -10.88
N LEU A 60 9.52 14.76 -11.59
CA LEU A 60 9.54 13.32 -11.89
C LEU A 60 10.83 12.87 -12.60
N ASP A 61 11.42 13.70 -13.46
CA ASP A 61 12.64 13.38 -14.21
C ASP A 61 13.90 13.31 -13.32
N LYS A 62 13.81 13.85 -12.11
CA LYS A 62 14.85 13.75 -11.08
C LYS A 62 14.64 12.56 -10.14
N LEU A 63 13.53 11.83 -10.26
CA LEU A 63 13.27 10.64 -9.48
C LEU A 63 13.71 9.38 -10.25
N PRO A 64 14.52 8.49 -9.64
CA PRO A 64 14.80 7.19 -10.21
C PRO A 64 13.50 6.35 -10.32
N PRO A 65 13.41 5.42 -11.28
CA PRO A 65 12.20 4.62 -11.52
C PRO A 65 11.74 3.87 -10.26
N ALA A 66 10.42 3.77 -10.06
CA ALA A 66 9.79 3.02 -8.96
C ALA A 66 10.20 1.55 -9.02
N THR A 67 11.23 1.22 -8.25
CA THR A 67 11.47 -0.13 -7.79
C THR A 67 10.54 -0.36 -6.61
N VAL A 68 9.56 -1.25 -6.78
CA VAL A 68 8.79 -1.78 -5.66
C VAL A 68 9.80 -2.39 -4.69
N PRO A 69 9.87 -1.94 -3.42
CA PRO A 69 10.72 -2.61 -2.44
C PRO A 69 10.28 -4.07 -2.36
N VAL A 70 11.21 -4.99 -2.56
CA VAL A 70 11.01 -6.44 -2.36
C VAL A 70 10.46 -6.72 -0.95
N GLU A 71 10.71 -5.82 -0.01
CA GLU A 71 10.24 -5.79 1.38
C GLU A 71 8.70 -5.82 1.50
N ALA A 72 7.94 -5.15 0.64
CA ALA A 72 6.47 -5.16 0.72
C ALA A 72 5.86 -6.53 0.36
N ARG A 73 6.57 -7.36 -0.43
CA ARG A 73 6.19 -8.77 -0.62
C ARG A 73 6.53 -9.59 0.63
N SER A 74 7.66 -9.31 1.26
CA SER A 74 8.08 -9.99 2.50
C SER A 74 7.09 -9.76 3.64
N GLU A 75 6.60 -8.55 3.82
CA GLU A 75 5.70 -8.18 4.91
C GLU A 75 4.33 -8.86 4.79
N ILE A 76 3.78 -8.98 3.57
CA ILE A 76 2.55 -9.73 3.30
C ILE A 76 2.72 -11.22 3.57
N GLU A 77 3.87 -11.80 3.20
CA GLU A 77 4.16 -13.21 3.46
C GLU A 77 4.36 -13.47 4.97
N GLN A 78 4.99 -12.54 5.69
CA GLN A 78 5.10 -12.59 7.16
C GLN A 78 3.73 -12.52 7.83
N LEU A 79 2.87 -11.57 7.44
CA LEU A 79 1.52 -11.42 7.96
C LEU A 79 0.65 -12.68 7.72
N LYS A 80 0.79 -13.32 6.55
CA LYS A 80 0.11 -14.59 6.26
C LYS A 80 0.59 -15.71 7.17
N ALA A 81 1.91 -15.79 7.42
CA ALA A 81 2.49 -16.80 8.30
C ALA A 81 2.00 -16.63 9.74
N GLU A 82 1.95 -15.39 10.24
CA GLU A 82 1.42 -15.07 11.57
C GLU A 82 -0.07 -15.43 11.70
N LEU A 83 -0.89 -15.12 10.69
CA LEU A 83 -2.30 -15.50 10.68
C LEU A 83 -2.51 -17.02 10.70
N ALA A 84 -1.68 -17.76 9.96
CA ALA A 84 -1.72 -19.21 9.95
C ALA A 84 -1.38 -19.79 11.33
N GLN A 85 -0.35 -19.26 12.00
CA GLN A 85 0.01 -19.66 13.36
C GLN A 85 -1.10 -19.35 14.36
N LEU A 86 -1.69 -18.16 14.31
CA LEU A 86 -2.77 -17.76 15.20
C LEU A 86 -4.01 -18.63 15.03
N THR A 87 -4.37 -18.96 13.78
CA THR A 87 -5.48 -19.84 13.47
C THR A 87 -5.27 -21.24 14.06
N LEU A 88 -4.05 -21.76 13.96
CA LEU A 88 -3.70 -23.08 14.49
C LEU A 88 -3.72 -23.09 16.03
N ALA A 89 -3.21 -22.03 16.67
CA ALA A 89 -3.31 -21.85 18.12
C ALA A 89 -4.77 -21.80 18.59
N TYR A 90 -5.63 -21.07 17.89
CA TYR A 90 -7.06 -20.99 18.18
C TYR A 90 -7.74 -22.35 18.08
N GLN A 91 -7.47 -23.12 17.01
CA GLN A 91 -8.04 -24.47 16.85
C GLN A 91 -7.61 -25.41 17.99
N ASN A 92 -6.35 -25.37 18.39
CA ASN A 92 -5.84 -26.20 19.48
C ASN A 92 -6.48 -25.83 20.83
N LEU A 93 -6.63 -24.53 21.09
CA LEU A 93 -7.26 -24.03 22.32
C LEU A 93 -8.74 -24.41 22.37
N ASN A 94 -9.45 -24.32 21.24
CA ASN A 94 -10.84 -24.72 21.12
C ASN A 94 -11.02 -26.24 21.31
N ALA A 95 -10.10 -27.05 20.79
CA ALA A 95 -10.09 -28.50 21.01
C ALA A 95 -9.88 -28.86 22.49
N ARG A 96 -8.98 -28.16 23.19
CA ARG A 96 -8.76 -28.33 24.63
C ARG A 96 -9.98 -27.92 25.46
N LEU A 97 -10.61 -26.80 25.13
CA LEU A 97 -11.87 -26.36 25.75
C LEU A 97 -12.94 -27.43 25.61
N LYS A 98 -13.15 -27.95 24.40
CA LYS A 98 -14.12 -29.02 24.14
C LYS A 98 -13.84 -30.29 24.96
N GLN A 99 -12.57 -30.67 25.11
CA GLN A 99 -12.20 -31.80 25.96
C GLN A 99 -12.45 -31.54 27.45
N LEU A 100 -12.24 -30.32 27.92
CA LEU A 100 -12.53 -29.94 29.31
C LEU A 100 -14.03 -29.90 29.57
N GLU A 101 -14.82 -29.33 28.67
CA GLU A 101 -16.28 -29.32 28.74
C GLU A 101 -16.83 -30.74 28.81
N MET A 102 -16.36 -31.65 27.95
CA MET A 102 -16.75 -33.05 27.96
C MET A 102 -16.39 -33.79 29.26
N LYS A 103 -15.31 -33.38 29.94
CA LYS A 103 -14.91 -33.94 31.24
C LYS A 103 -15.70 -33.34 32.40
N ALA A 104 -16.17 -32.10 32.28
CA ALA A 104 -16.94 -31.41 33.31
C ALA A 104 -18.44 -31.75 33.29
N THR A 105 -18.96 -32.26 32.17
CA THR A 105 -20.36 -32.73 32.04
C THR A 105 -20.55 -34.22 32.34
N LYS A 106 -19.50 -34.92 32.78
CA LYS A 106 -19.51 -36.35 33.11
C LYS A 106 -19.28 -36.55 34.59
#